data_AF-A0A4V0ZFW0-F1
#
_entry.id   AF-A0A4V0ZFW0-F1
#
_cell.length_a   1.000
_cell.length_b   1.000
_cell.length_c   1.000
_cell.angle_alpha   90.00
_cell.angle_beta   90.00
_cell.angle_gamma   90.00
#
_symmetry.space_group_name_H-M   'P 1'
#
loop_
_entity.id
_entity.type
_entity.pdbx_description
1 polymer ?
#
loop_
_entity_poly.entity_id
_entity_poly.type
_entity_poly.pdbx_seq_one_letter_code
_entity_poly.pdbx_strand_id
1 'polypeptide(L)'
;MNKTELAPQHSQWLNLHDSIEKYEQWALIIKLTALITCVMTFIFNLAAIFTVVFIALFWLQEAIWKTYQARLIKAITDLESQLNTSNELLISPLYSQWQANRGGTLALIAEYLESSLKPTVMLPYLPLIIISLFA
;
A
#
# COMPACT_ATOMS: atom_id res chain seq x y z
N MET A 1 23.11 -19.60 -18.20
CA MET A 1 23.01 -19.65 -16.73
C MET A 1 21.66 -20.24 -16.38
N ASN A 2 21.65 -21.52 -16.02
CA ASN A 2 20.42 -22.23 -15.65
C ASN A 2 19.87 -21.58 -14.37
N LYS A 3 18.61 -21.16 -14.36
CA LYS A 3 17.89 -20.76 -13.13
C LYS A 3 17.78 -22.02 -12.28
N THR A 4 18.82 -22.26 -11.49
CA THR A 4 18.90 -23.21 -10.40
C THR A 4 17.59 -23.15 -9.62
N GLU A 5 17.05 -24.31 -9.28
CA GLU A 5 15.92 -24.50 -8.39
C GLU A 5 16.20 -23.77 -7.07
N LEU A 6 15.82 -22.49 -7.00
CA LEU A 6 15.88 -21.71 -5.79
C LEU A 6 15.01 -22.43 -4.77
N ALA A 7 15.55 -22.65 -3.56
CA ALA A 7 14.78 -23.25 -2.47
C ALA A 7 13.42 -22.53 -2.38
N PRO A 8 12.30 -23.26 -2.17
CA PRO A 8 10.95 -22.72 -2.30
C PRO A 8 10.73 -21.45 -1.46
N GLN A 9 11.40 -21.33 -0.32
CA GLN A 9 11.39 -20.13 0.52
C GLN A 9 12.12 -18.93 -0.08
N HIS A 10 13.25 -19.12 -0.77
CA HIS A 10 13.94 -18.01 -1.43
C HIS A 10 13.11 -17.46 -2.60
N SER A 11 12.47 -18.35 -3.36
CA SER A 11 11.48 -17.95 -4.37
C SER A 11 10.29 -17.20 -3.75
N GLN A 12 9.77 -17.68 -2.62
CA GLN A 12 8.71 -17.00 -1.88
C GLN A 12 9.15 -15.61 -1.40
N TRP A 13 10.35 -15.49 -0.81
CA TRP A 13 10.92 -14.22 -0.35
C TRP A 13 11.05 -13.21 -1.50
N LEU A 14 11.61 -13.63 -2.64
CA LEU A 14 11.72 -12.78 -3.83
C LEU A 14 10.35 -12.29 -4.32
N ASN A 15 9.35 -13.16 -4.36
CA ASN A 15 8.00 -12.79 -4.78
C ASN A 15 7.32 -11.80 -3.81
N LEU A 16 7.52 -11.98 -2.50
CA LEU A 16 7.02 -11.05 -1.48
C LEU A 16 7.70 -9.70 -1.61
N HIS A 17 9.02 -9.68 -1.74
CA HIS A 17 9.81 -8.46 -1.88
C HIS A 17 9.42 -7.67 -3.14
N ASP A 18 9.34 -8.33 -4.29
CA ASP A 18 8.89 -7.73 -5.56
C ASP A 18 7.46 -7.16 -5.45
N SER A 19 6.56 -7.86 -4.75
CA SER A 19 5.20 -7.37 -4.52
C SER A 19 5.20 -6.11 -3.64
N ILE A 20 6.04 -6.06 -2.60
CA ILE A 20 6.18 -4.89 -1.71
C ILE A 20 6.67 -3.67 -2.50
N GLU A 21 7.67 -3.84 -3.38
CA GLU A 21 8.18 -2.75 -4.22
C GLU A 21 7.13 -2.24 -5.22
N LYS A 22 6.36 -3.16 -5.84
CA LYS A 22 5.27 -2.79 -6.74
C LYS A 22 4.25 -1.90 -6.05
N TYR A 23 3.87 -2.18 -4.81
CA TYR A 23 2.95 -1.30 -4.07
C TYR A 23 3.50 0.12 -3.88
N GLU A 24 4.82 0.28 -3.75
CA GLU A 24 5.45 1.60 -3.66
C GLU A 24 5.35 2.36 -4.98
N GLN A 25 5.65 1.70 -6.09
CA GLN A 25 5.53 2.26 -7.44
C GLN A 25 4.10 2.67 -7.76
N TRP A 26 3.15 1.79 -7.42
CA TRP A 26 1.74 2.04 -7.57
C TRP A 26 1.28 3.23 -6.71
N ALA A 27 1.69 3.30 -5.44
CA ALA A 27 1.39 4.46 -4.59
C ALA A 27 1.90 5.78 -5.18
N LEU A 28 3.09 5.79 -5.79
CA LEU A 28 3.61 6.96 -6.50
C LEU A 28 2.72 7.36 -7.68
N ILE A 29 2.25 6.39 -8.47
CA ILE A 29 1.34 6.65 -9.61
C ILE A 29 0.03 7.29 -9.14
N ILE A 30 -0.53 6.84 -8.02
CA ILE A 30 -1.73 7.49 -7.44
C ILE A 30 -1.44 8.94 -7.06
N LYS A 31 -0.32 9.22 -6.38
CA LYS A 31 0.06 10.59 -6.00
C LYS A 31 0.19 11.51 -7.20
N LEU A 32 0.86 11.04 -8.25
CA LEU A 32 1.01 11.81 -9.49
C LEU A 32 -0.33 12.04 -10.18
N THR A 33 -1.22 11.05 -10.16
CA THR A 33 -2.57 11.19 -10.72
C THR A 33 -3.37 12.23 -9.93
N ALA A 34 -3.32 12.20 -8.60
CA ALA A 34 -3.97 13.21 -7.75
C ALA A 34 -3.44 14.63 -8.01
N LEU A 35 -2.12 14.77 -8.20
CA LEU A 35 -1.48 16.03 -8.58
C LEU A 35 -2.00 16.53 -9.94
N ILE A 36 -2.08 15.65 -10.95
CA ILE A 36 -2.62 15.99 -12.27
C ILE A 36 -4.09 16.44 -12.17
N THR A 37 -4.91 15.72 -11.40
CA THR A 37 -6.31 16.11 -11.16
C THR A 37 -6.41 17.51 -10.52
N CYS A 38 -5.55 17.81 -9.55
CA CYS A 38 -5.48 19.15 -8.97
C CYS A 38 -5.14 20.20 -10.02
N VAL A 39 -4.11 19.98 -10.85
CA VAL A 39 -3.70 20.93 -11.91
C VAL A 39 -4.82 21.14 -12.93
N MET A 40 -5.48 20.07 -13.37
CA MET A 40 -6.59 20.14 -14.33
C MET A 40 -7.77 20.97 -13.79
N THR A 41 -7.97 20.97 -12.47
CA THR A 41 -9.02 21.78 -11.82
C THR A 41 -8.84 23.25 -12.11
N PHE A 42 -7.61 23.77 -11.99
CA PHE A 42 -7.29 25.18 -12.30
C PHE A 42 -7.40 25.49 -13.79
N ILE A 43 -6.98 24.56 -14.66
CA ILE A 43 -7.01 24.78 -16.12
C ILE A 43 -8.45 24.87 -16.64
N PHE A 44 -9.33 23.99 -16.17
CA PHE A 44 -10.71 23.90 -16.66
C PHE A 44 -11.74 24.58 -15.75
N ASN A 45 -11.30 25.20 -14.65
CA ASN A 45 -12.16 25.81 -13.65
C ASN A 45 -13.26 24.84 -13.15
N LEU A 46 -12.86 23.61 -12.81
CA LEU A 46 -13.77 22.62 -12.24
C LEU A 46 -14.16 23.04 -10.81
N ALA A 47 -15.39 22.73 -10.40
CA ALA A 47 -15.83 23.05 -9.05
C ALA A 47 -14.96 22.32 -8.00
N ALA A 48 -14.39 23.10 -7.08
CA ALA A 48 -13.48 22.64 -6.02
C ALA A 48 -14.00 21.42 -5.25
N ILE A 49 -15.31 21.33 -5.01
CA ILE A 49 -15.92 20.21 -4.27
C ILE A 49 -15.66 18.85 -4.95
N PHE A 50 -15.74 18.78 -6.29
CA PHE A 50 -15.49 17.52 -7.01
C PHE A 50 -14.02 17.15 -6.94
N THR A 51 -13.12 18.13 -7.06
CA THR A 51 -11.67 17.92 -6.97
C THR A 51 -11.27 17.40 -5.60
N VAL A 52 -11.78 18.00 -4.52
CA VAL A 52 -11.53 17.53 -3.15
C VAL A 52 -12.01 16.09 -2.98
N VAL A 53 -13.20 15.76 -3.49
CA VAL A 53 -13.72 14.38 -3.43
C VAL A 53 -12.81 13.41 -4.18
N PHE A 54 -12.36 13.74 -5.39
CA PHE A 54 -11.44 12.88 -6.14
C PHE A 54 -10.09 12.71 -5.43
N ILE A 55 -9.51 13.78 -4.91
CA ILE A 55 -8.26 13.72 -4.13
C ILE A 55 -8.45 12.84 -2.89
N ALA A 56 -9.58 12.94 -2.19
CA ALA A 56 -9.88 12.09 -1.04
C ALA A 56 -10.04 10.60 -1.42
N LEU A 57 -10.60 10.30 -2.59
CA LEU A 57 -10.68 8.92 -3.10
C LEU A 57 -9.29 8.37 -3.43
N PHE A 58 -8.41 9.15 -4.07
CA PHE A 58 -7.03 8.76 -4.31
C PHE A 58 -6.27 8.51 -3.00
N TRP A 59 -6.46 9.39 -2.00
CA TRP A 59 -5.87 9.22 -0.67
C TRP A 59 -6.32 7.91 0.00
N LEU A 60 -7.63 7.61 -0.02
CA LEU A 60 -8.15 6.37 0.53
C LEU A 60 -7.62 5.14 -0.22
N GLN A 61 -7.52 5.21 -1.54
CA GLN A 61 -6.99 4.12 -2.36
C GLN A 61 -5.52 3.82 -2.03
N GLU A 62 -4.68 4.86 -1.86
CA GLU A 62 -3.31 4.66 -1.41
C GLU A 62 -3.27 4.03 -0.01
N ALA A 63 -4.12 4.48 0.92
CA ALA A 63 -4.17 3.92 2.27
C ALA A 63 -4.46 2.41 2.26
N ILE A 64 -5.38 1.97 1.39
CA ILE A 64 -5.69 0.55 1.20
C ILE A 64 -4.44 -0.20 0.67
N TRP A 65 -3.75 0.34 -0.33
CA TRP A 65 -2.51 -0.27 -0.86
C TRP A 65 -1.40 -0.35 0.18
N LYS A 66 -1.21 0.69 0.98
CA LYS A 66 -0.22 0.71 2.07
C LYS A 66 -0.57 -0.24 3.20
N THR A 67 -1.86 -0.54 3.39
CA THR A 67 -2.30 -1.58 4.31
C THR A 67 -1.91 -2.97 3.80
N TYR A 68 -2.16 -3.28 2.53
CA TYR A 68 -1.69 -4.53 1.92
C TYR A 68 -0.17 -4.67 1.95
N GLN A 69 0.55 -3.59 1.63
CA GLN A 69 2.01 -3.55 1.72
C GLN A 69 2.50 -3.86 3.14
N ALA A 70 1.89 -3.26 4.18
CA ALA A 70 2.24 -3.53 5.57
C ALA A 70 2.04 -5.01 5.96
N ARG A 71 0.98 -5.65 5.45
CA ARG A 71 0.74 -7.09 5.66
C ARG A 71 1.81 -7.96 5.01
N LEU A 72 2.27 -7.59 3.81
CA LEU A 72 3.37 -8.29 3.14
C LEU A 72 4.72 -8.07 3.85
N ILE A 73 4.99 -6.84 4.33
CA ILE A 73 6.18 -6.53 5.12
C ILE A 73 6.21 -7.39 6.39
N LYS A 74 5.07 -7.54 7.08
CA LYS A 74 4.99 -8.44 8.24
C LYS A 74 5.33 -9.89 7.85
N ALA A 75 4.75 -10.38 6.75
CA ALA A 75 4.95 -11.76 6.33
C ALA A 75 6.39 -12.06 5.87
N ILE A 76 7.05 -11.12 5.20
CA ILE A 76 8.46 -11.30 4.80
C ILE A 76 9.38 -11.27 6.02
N THR A 77 9.12 -10.41 7.00
CA THR A 77 9.87 -10.38 8.27
C THR A 77 9.65 -11.65 9.10
N ASP A 78 8.42 -12.17 9.15
CA ASP A 78 8.12 -13.45 9.81
C ASP A 78 8.87 -14.61 9.13
N LEU A 79 8.93 -14.62 7.79
CA LEU A 79 9.68 -15.60 7.00
C LEU A 79 11.19 -15.50 7.26
N GLU A 80 11.75 -14.29 7.29
CA GLU A 80 13.17 -14.05 7.62
C GLU A 80 13.52 -14.52 9.04
N SER A 81 12.64 -14.31 10.02
CA SER A 81 12.87 -14.78 11.39
C SER A 81 12.90 -16.31 11.49
N GLN A 82 12.04 -17.00 10.72
CA GLN A 82 11.99 -18.47 10.67
C GLN A 82 13.22 -19.05 9.99
N LEU A 83 13.68 -18.45 8.90
CA LEU A 83 14.94 -18.80 8.23
C LEU A 83 16.16 -18.71 9.16
N ASN A 84 16.18 -17.72 10.06
CA ASN A 84 17.27 -17.54 11.01
C ASN A 84 17.23 -18.53 12.19
N THR A 85 16.06 -19.08 12.52
CA THR A 85 15.84 -19.89 13.73
C THR A 85 15.74 -21.39 13.46
N SER A 86 15.24 -21.76 12.28
CA SER A 86 14.92 -23.14 11.91
C SER A 86 15.55 -23.48 10.56
N ASN A 87 16.26 -24.60 10.49
CA ASN A 87 16.82 -25.12 9.23
C ASN A 87 15.75 -25.86 8.39
N GLU A 88 14.50 -25.88 8.85
CA GLU A 88 13.38 -26.49 8.14
C GLU A 88 12.75 -25.50 7.15
N LEU A 89 12.78 -25.89 5.87
CA LEU A 89 12.32 -25.08 4.75
C LEU A 89 10.78 -25.13 4.60
N LEU A 90 10.02 -24.63 5.58
CA LEU A 90 8.56 -24.54 5.51
C LEU A 90 8.07 -23.27 4.79
N ILE A 91 7.10 -23.42 3.89
CA ILE A 91 6.44 -22.28 3.21
C ILE A 91 5.58 -21.52 4.23
N SER A 92 5.75 -20.19 4.33
CA SER A 92 4.97 -19.37 5.26
C SER A 92 3.54 -19.15 4.72
N PRO A 93 2.47 -19.51 5.46
CA PRO A 93 1.12 -19.52 4.93
C PRO A 93 0.42 -18.16 5.12
N LEU A 94 0.84 -17.17 4.32
CA LEU A 94 0.39 -15.75 4.32
C LEU A 94 -1.13 -15.58 4.47
N TYR A 95 -1.91 -16.13 3.53
CA TYR A 95 -3.36 -15.87 3.49
C TYR A 95 -4.12 -16.55 4.62
N SER A 96 -3.67 -17.73 5.06
CA SER A 96 -4.29 -18.42 6.18
C SER A 96 -4.07 -17.67 7.49
N GLN A 97 -2.86 -17.15 7.71
CA GLN A 97 -2.52 -16.34 8.88
C GLN A 97 -3.29 -15.02 8.87
N TRP A 98 -3.41 -14.36 7.72
CA TRP A 98 -4.25 -13.17 7.60
C TRP A 98 -5.71 -13.49 7.88
N GLN A 99 -6.26 -14.55 7.28
CA GLN A 99 -7.66 -14.93 7.49
C GLN A 99 -7.98 -15.26 8.95
N ALA A 100 -7.03 -15.84 9.68
CA ALA A 100 -7.16 -16.09 11.12
C ALA A 100 -7.07 -14.82 11.98
N ASN A 101 -6.33 -13.80 11.54
CA ASN A 101 -6.01 -12.60 12.34
C ASN A 101 -6.69 -11.29 11.89
N ARG A 102 -7.37 -11.27 10.74
CA ARG A 102 -7.96 -10.07 10.09
C ARG A 102 -9.00 -9.31 10.93
N GLY A 103 -9.54 -9.94 11.96
CA GLY A 103 -10.69 -9.42 12.71
C GLY A 103 -11.96 -9.27 11.85
N GLY A 104 -12.92 -8.52 12.36
CA GLY A 104 -14.17 -8.19 11.64
C GLY A 104 -14.01 -7.00 10.69
N THR A 105 -15.10 -6.65 9.98
CA THR A 105 -15.12 -5.53 9.02
C THR A 105 -14.70 -4.19 9.64
N LEU A 106 -15.08 -3.93 10.90
CA LEU A 106 -14.70 -2.71 11.61
C LEU A 106 -13.19 -2.63 11.84
N ALA A 107 -12.52 -3.76 12.12
CA ALA A 107 -11.08 -3.80 12.29
C ALA A 107 -10.36 -3.48 10.98
N LEU A 108 -10.88 -3.98 9.84
CA LEU A 108 -10.34 -3.68 8.52
C LEU A 108 -10.47 -2.19 8.17
N ILE A 109 -11.62 -1.58 8.49
CA ILE A 109 -11.82 -0.13 8.28
C ILE A 109 -10.84 0.67 9.15
N ALA A 110 -10.66 0.28 10.42
CA ALA A 110 -9.69 0.92 11.30
C ALA A 110 -8.26 0.82 10.75
N GLU A 111 -7.85 -0.33 10.23
CA GLU A 111 -6.53 -0.54 9.62
C GLU A 111 -6.30 0.40 8.42
N TYR A 112 -7.33 0.61 7.59
CA TYR A 112 -7.26 1.54 6.46
C TYR A 112 -7.16 3.00 6.93
N LEU A 113 -7.88 3.38 7.98
CA LEU A 113 -7.79 4.72 8.57
C LEU A 113 -6.42 4.96 9.22
N GLU A 114 -5.89 3.99 9.96
CA GLU A 114 -4.54 4.10 10.52
C GLU A 114 -3.50 4.25 9.42
N SER A 115 -3.64 3.51 8.32
CA SER A 115 -2.73 3.62 7.19
C SER A 115 -2.88 4.95 6.44
N SER A 116 -4.07 5.57 6.40
CA SER A 116 -4.26 6.87 5.75
C SER A 116 -3.63 8.03 6.52
N LEU A 117 -3.57 7.90 7.85
CA LEU A 117 -2.99 8.89 8.76
C LEU A 117 -1.45 8.83 8.84
N LYS A 118 -0.81 7.81 8.27
CA LYS A 118 0.65 7.74 8.21
C LYS A 118 1.19 8.98 7.49
N PRO A 119 2.23 9.66 8.01
CA PRO A 119 2.77 10.87 7.39
C PRO A 119 3.15 10.68 5.92
N THR A 120 3.67 9.50 5.56
CA THR A 120 4.07 9.14 4.20
C THR A 120 2.91 9.04 3.20
N VAL A 121 1.69 8.84 3.71
CA VAL A 121 0.45 8.76 2.93
C VAL A 121 -0.29 10.08 2.97
N MET A 122 -0.41 10.73 4.13
CA MET A 122 -1.19 11.95 4.31
C MET A 122 -0.54 13.20 3.69
N LEU A 123 0.78 13.34 3.83
CA LEU A 123 1.51 14.57 3.49
C LEU A 123 1.33 15.01 2.02
N PRO A 124 1.26 14.10 1.01
CA PRO A 124 1.00 14.50 -0.38
C PRO A 124 -0.42 15.03 -0.63
N TYR A 125 -1.44 14.56 0.09
CA TYR A 125 -2.84 14.90 -0.23
C TYR A 125 -3.35 16.15 0.49
N LEU A 126 -2.92 16.39 1.74
CA LEU A 126 -3.38 17.57 2.49
C LEU A 126 -3.10 18.90 1.75
N PRO A 127 -1.89 19.15 1.22
CA PRO A 127 -1.63 20.36 0.44
C PRO A 127 -2.49 20.44 -0.83
N LEU A 128 -2.72 19.32 -1.52
CA LEU A 128 -3.55 19.29 -2.73
C LEU A 128 -5.00 19.65 -2.42
N ILE A 129 -5.56 19.13 -1.31
CA ILE A 129 -6.91 19.50 -0.85
C ILE A 129 -6.95 21.00 -0.56
N ILE A 130 -6.01 21.52 0.24
CA ILE A 130 -5.98 22.95 0.61
C ILE A 130 -5.90 23.83 -0.63
N ILE A 131 -4.99 23.52 -1.56
CA ILE A 131 -4.80 24.28 -2.81
C ILE A 131 -6.08 24.24 -3.65
N SER A 132 -6.72 23.07 -3.77
CA SER A 132 -7.94 22.93 -4.58
C SER A 132 -9.14 23.73 -4.09
N LEU A 133 -9.16 24.17 -2.82
CA LEU A 133 -10.20 25.06 -2.29
C LEU A 133 -10.09 26.50 -2.81
N PHE A 134 -8.96 26.86 -3.42
CA PHE A 134 -8.70 28.17 -4.03
C PHE A 134 -8.74 28.15 -5.56
N ALA A 135 -9.06 26.99 -6.16
CA ALA A 135 -9.30 26.86 -7.60
C ALA A 135 -10.68 27.44 -7.97
#